data_AF-A0A0K0DPB1-F1
#
_entry.id   AF-A0A0K0DPB1-F1
#
_cell.length_a   1.000
_cell.length_b   1.000
_cell.length_c   1.000
_cell.angle_alpha   90.00
_cell.angle_beta   90.00
_cell.angle_gamma   90.00
#
_symmetry.space_group_name_H-M   'P 1'
#
loop_
_entity.id
_entity.type
_entity.pdbx_description
1 polymer ?
#
loop_
_entity_poly.entity_id
_entity_poly.type
_entity_poly.pdbx_seq_one_letter_code
_entity_poly.pdbx_strand_id
1 'polypeptide(L)' 'MSEKPFSSEERLIKWTEFAVRHGVLDVLHVEGSRMNSIIYFNLDVFAALAFVLCTTLFAICKVFNAISSRKCDTKLKSH' A
#
# COMPACT_ATOMS: atom_id res chain seq x y z
N MET A 1 -36.42 11.54 -16.64
CA MET A 1 -35.37 10.62 -17.13
C MET A 1 -35.19 10.92 -18.60
N SER A 2 -34.07 11.52 -19.02
CA SER A 2 -33.82 11.78 -20.44
C SER A 2 -33.88 10.47 -21.23
N GLU A 3 -34.58 10.48 -22.34
CA GLU A 3 -34.59 9.36 -23.29
C GLU A 3 -33.14 9.08 -23.70
N LYS A 4 -32.69 7.85 -23.44
CA LYS A 4 -31.36 7.44 -23.90
C LYS A 4 -31.42 7.37 -25.43
N PRO A 5 -30.41 7.91 -26.14
CA PRO A 5 -30.45 8.02 -27.60
C PRO A 5 -30.48 6.67 -28.33
N PHE A 6 -30.22 5.55 -27.63
CA PHE A 6 -30.20 4.20 -28.18
C PHE A 6 -30.83 3.20 -27.23
N SER A 7 -31.47 2.18 -27.80
CA SER A 7 -31.95 1.01 -27.06
C SER A 7 -30.77 0.26 -26.41
N SER A 8 -31.05 -0.62 -25.44
CA SER A 8 -29.99 -1.40 -24.78
C SER A 8 -29.30 -2.35 -25.77
N GLU A 9 -30.04 -2.91 -26.73
CA GLU A 9 -29.51 -3.80 -27.78
C GLU A 9 -28.60 -3.04 -28.75
N GLU A 10 -29.05 -1.90 -29.28
CA GLU A 10 -28.24 -1.08 -30.19
C GLU A 10 -26.94 -0.62 -29.54
N ARG A 11 -27.00 -0.30 -28.24
CA ARG A 11 -25.83 0.10 -27.49
C ARG A 11 -24.82 -1.03 -27.36
N LEU A 12 -25.28 -2.25 -27.11
CA LEU A 12 -24.42 -3.44 -27.04
C LEU A 12 -23.72 -3.68 -28.38
N ILE A 13 -24.46 -3.61 -29.48
CA ILE A 13 -23.91 -3.77 -30.83
C ILE A 13 -22.85 -2.69 -31.10
N LYS A 14 -23.16 -1.41 -30.85
CA LYS A 14 -22.23 -0.30 -31.09
C LYS A 14 -20.93 -0.40 -30.28
N TRP A 15 -21.01 -0.76 -28.99
CA TRP A 15 -19.79 -0.93 -28.18
C TRP A 15 -18.97 -2.14 -28.61
N THR A 16 -19.63 -3.23 -29.02
CA THR A 16 -18.95 -4.43 -29.53
C THR A 16 -18.25 -4.13 -30.85
N GLU A 17 -18.92 -3.47 -31.79
CA GLU A 17 -18.31 -3.03 -33.05
C GLU A 17 -17.16 -2.05 -32.82
N PHE A 18 -17.30 -1.13 -31.86
CA PHE A 18 -16.26 -0.20 -31.50
C PHE A 18 -15.01 -0.93 -30.99
N ALA A 19 -15.19 -1.89 -30.07
CA ALA A 19 -14.09 -2.70 -29.52
C ALA A 19 -13.43 -3.57 -30.60
N VAL A 20 -14.20 -4.16 -31.52
CA VAL A 20 -13.66 -4.94 -32.64
C VAL A 20 -12.87 -4.06 -33.61
N ARG A 21 -13.35 -2.85 -33.92
CA ARG A 21 -12.66 -1.93 -34.86
C ARG A 21 -11.38 -1.34 -34.31
N HIS A 22 -11.34 -1.00 -33.02
CA HIS A 22 -10.22 -0.27 -32.42
C HIS A 22 -9.28 -1.17 -31.60
N GLY A 23 -9.64 -2.44 -31.41
CA GLY A 23 -8.86 -3.38 -30.61
C GLY A 23 -8.90 -3.05 -29.11
N VAL A 24 -7.88 -3.52 -28.38
CA VAL A 24 -7.75 -3.21 -26.96
C VAL A 24 -7.44 -1.73 -26.81
N LEU A 25 -8.33 -1.00 -26.15
CA LEU A 25 -8.06 0.37 -25.75
C LEU A 25 -6.98 0.35 -24.66
N ASP A 26 -5.88 1.07 -24.87
CA ASP A 26 -4.81 1.19 -23.88
C ASP A 26 -5.30 1.77 -22.55
N VAL A 27 -6.32 2.62 -22.57
CA VAL A 27 -6.97 3.13 -21.34
C VAL A 27 -7.73 2.05 -20.55
N LEU A 28 -8.08 0.93 -21.21
CA LEU A 28 -8.72 -0.21 -20.59
C LEU A 28 -7.71 -1.24 -20.04
N HIS A 29 -6.41 -1.06 -20.33
CA HIS A 29 -5.39 -1.87 -19.69
C HIS A 29 -5.34 -1.54 -18.20
N VAL A 30 -5.46 -2.57 -17.37
CA VAL A 30 -5.25 -2.43 -15.93
C VAL A 30 -3.76 -2.16 -15.70
N GLU A 31 -3.42 -0.94 -15.29
CA GLU A 31 -2.04 -0.54 -14.99
C GLU A 31 -1.36 -1.46 -13.98
N GLY A 32 -2.14 -2.05 -13.06
CA GLY A 32 -1.66 -3.06 -12.12
C GLY A 32 -1.05 -4.31 -12.77
N SER A 33 -1.45 -4.66 -14.00
CA SER A 33 -0.89 -5.82 -14.73
C SER A 33 0.57 -5.61 -15.17
N ARG A 34 1.03 -4.36 -15.22
CA ARG A 34 2.40 -4.00 -15.64
C ARG A 34 3.29 -3.64 -14.47
N MET A 35 2.75 -3.58 -13.26
CA MET A 35 3.48 -3.23 -12.06
C MET A 35 4.28 -4.42 -11.54
N ASN A 36 5.52 -4.15 -11.10
CA ASN A 36 6.30 -5.11 -10.34
C ASN A 36 5.61 -5.39 -8.99
N SER A 37 5.81 -6.59 -8.43
CA SER A 37 5.18 -6.99 -7.17
C SER A 37 5.46 -6.03 -6.01
N ILE A 38 6.62 -5.37 -6.00
CA ILE A 38 6.97 -4.35 -4.99
C ILE A 38 5.98 -3.19 -5.00
N ILE A 39 5.67 -2.64 -6.18
CA ILE A 39 4.76 -1.49 -6.34
C ILE A 39 3.31 -1.97 -6.14
N TYR A 40 2.96 -3.10 -6.76
CA TYR A 40 1.61 -3.65 -6.67
C TYR A 40 1.16 -3.88 -5.23
N PHE A 41 2.05 -4.41 -4.38
CA PHE A 41 1.77 -4.64 -2.96
C PHE A 41 2.24 -3.51 -2.04
N ASN A 42 2.77 -2.40 -2.57
CA ASN A 42 3.31 -1.28 -1.79
C ASN A 42 4.29 -1.74 -0.68
N LEU A 43 5.19 -2.68 -1.02
CA LEU A 43 6.13 -3.27 -0.07
C LEU A 43 7.11 -2.23 0.50
N ASP A 44 7.38 -1.17 -0.24
CA ASP A 44 8.14 0.00 0.19
C ASP A 44 7.48 0.73 1.36
N VAL A 45 6.16 0.94 1.30
CA VAL A 45 5.38 1.56 2.38
C VAL A 45 5.40 0.69 3.64
N PHE A 46 5.21 -0.63 3.47
CA PHE A 46 5.29 -1.57 4.60
C PHE A 46 6.70 -1.64 5.20
N ALA A 47 7.74 -1.61 4.37
CA ALA A 47 9.12 -1.59 4.84
C ALA A 47 9.45 -0.31 5.63
N ALA A 48 9.00 0.85 5.16
CA ALA A 48 9.15 2.11 5.89
C ALA A 48 8.42 2.09 7.23
N LEU A 49 7.18 1.58 7.26
CA LEU A 49 6.41 1.41 8.50
C LEU A 49 7.11 0.46 9.49
N ALA A 50 7.57 -0.70 9.01
CA ALA A 50 8.30 -1.66 9.82
C ALA A 50 9.59 -1.06 10.39
N PHE A 51 10.32 -0.28 9.60
CA PHE A 51 11.53 0.41 10.05
C PHE A 51 11.25 1.41 11.17
N VAL A 52 10.20 2.23 11.04
CA VAL A 52 9.78 3.17 12.09
C VAL A 52 9.37 2.44 13.36
N LEU A 53 8.64 1.33 13.25
CA LEU A 53 8.24 0.53 14.41
C LEU A 53 9.46 -0.11 15.10
N CYS A 54 10.36 -0.73 14.34
CA CYS A 54 11.57 -1.36 14.88
C CYS A 54 12.49 -0.35 15.56
N THR A 55 12.71 0.83 14.95
CA THR A 55 13.55 1.88 15.54
C THR A 55 12.94 2.44 16.82
N THR A 56 11.62 2.63 16.85
CA THR A 56 10.89 3.09 18.04
C THR A 56 11.00 2.07 19.18
N LEU A 57 10.73 0.79 18.90
CA LEU A 57 10.86 -0.29 19.89
C LEU A 57 12.30 -0.41 20.40
N PHE A 58 13.28 -0.35 19.51
CA PHE A 58 14.70 -0.40 19.88
C PHE A 58 15.09 0.77 20.79
N ALA A 59 14.65 1.99 20.48
CA ALA A 59 14.88 3.17 21.32
C ALA A 59 14.27 2.99 22.71
N ILE A 60 13.03 2.50 22.78
CA ILE A 60 12.34 2.20 24.03
C ILE A 60 13.12 1.15 24.84
N CYS A 61 13.50 0.02 24.25
CA CYS A 61 14.28 -1.02 24.91
C CYS A 61 15.62 -0.48 25.43
N LYS A 62 16.32 0.34 24.65
CA LYS A 62 17.59 0.96 25.05
C LYS A 62 17.40 1.89 26.25
N VAL A 63 16.33 2.70 26.25
CA VAL A 63 15.98 3.58 27.36
C VAL A 63 15.65 2.77 28.62
N PHE A 64 14.84 1.72 28.50
CA PHE A 64 14.53 0.83 29.61
C PHE A 64 15.78 0.16 30.19
N ASN A 65 16.66 -0.36 29.34
CA ASN A 65 17.94 -0.95 29.77
C ASN A 65 18.82 0.09 30.48
N ALA A 66 18.92 1.31 29.95
CA ALA A 66 19.67 2.39 30.59
C ALA A 66 19.09 2.78 31.96
N ILE A 67 17.76 2.85 32.09
CA ILE A 67 17.09 3.14 33.36
C ILE A 67 17.31 2.00 34.37
N SER A 68 17.19 0.74 33.93
CA SER A 68 17.43 -0.44 34.77
C SER A 68 18.87 -0.49 35.30
N SER A 69 19.85 -0.25 34.42
CA SER A 69 21.27 -0.18 34.80
C SER A 69 21.51 0.88 35.87
N ARG A 70 20.95 2.09 35.70
CA ARG A 70 21.09 3.19 36.68
C ARG A 70 20.50 2.86 38.05
N LYS A 71 19.38 2.13 38.10
CA LYS A 71 18.78 1.69 39.36
C LYS A 71 19.66 0.68 40.10
N CYS A 72 20.34 -0.23 39.38
CA CYS A 72 21.27 -1.19 39.95
C CYS A 72 22.49 -0.49 40.58
N ASP A 73 23.09 0.46 39.86
CA ASP A 73 24.26 1.21 40.34
C ASP A 73 23.95 2.03 41.61
N THR A 74 22.75 2.62 41.67
CA THR A 74 22.31 3.40 42.85
C THR A 74 22.07 2.52 44.06
N LYS A 75 21.58 1.28 43.86
CA LYS A 75 21.33 0.32 44.94
C LYS A 75 22.62 -0.23 45.56
N LEU A 76 23.69 -0.36 44.77
CA LEU A 76 25.02 -0.80 45.22
C LEU A 76 25.75 0.26 46.06
N LYS A 77 25.45 1.55 45.85
CA LYS A 77 26.07 2.66 46.59
C LYS A 77 25.39 2.96 47.93
N SER A 78 24.22 2.38 48.19
CA SER A 78 23.43 2.61 49.42
C SER A 78 23.58 1.50 50.47
N HIS A 79 24.56 0.60 50.32
CA HIS A 79 24.82 -0.52 51.20
C HIS A 79 26.30 -0.53 51.62
#